data_AF-A0A1L9PSE9-F1
#
_entry.id   AF-A0A1L9PSE9-F1
#
_cell.length_a   1.000
_cell.length_b   1.000
_cell.length_c   1.000
_cell.angle_alpha   90.00
_cell.angle_beta   90.00
_cell.angle_gamma   90.00
#
_symmetry.space_group_name_H-M   'P 1'
#
loop_
_entity.id
_entity.type
_entity.pdbx_description
1 polymer ?
#
loop_
_entity_poly.entity_id
_entity_poly.type
_entity_poly.pdbx_seq_one_letter_code
_entity_poly.pdbx_strand_id
1 'polypeptide(L)'
;MQLLQLVFCALLVLLVSAQERYPGPQRTEMEDGKEVWKTKIQGFSDTLTYRGTSVNPHRSLEVNDLQSRGARPKMVYNCAVVPALCNNARAKLNGGSTATFHYDSDDRKSNRKNARRDTSCPGNWKDSHTCPESNQPREFWFTKPGKTTLEKKAVEMWRGKRGQDPPDRAQFAELVKIEYDNGIGTETWRRLGAQLSCDEWPAASWIEGGAGANTYCAPIFAKCETVKLRTEQNFQAGIHGQIGVSGSTLSPMYIDIMLIPFTQQNWYNNFYPQWPENTTWTDNAEIIHNLNWAIFKVDFELVNDGGHKYAAWLESKGRKRYCVPAVGDDDCKVEWDEDPDGFFDQLP
;
A
#
# COMPACT_ATOMS: atom_id res chain seq x y z
N MET A 1 40.96 17.68 15.23
CA MET A 1 39.51 17.44 15.41
C MET A 1 38.65 18.29 14.45
N GLN A 2 39.03 18.45 13.16
CA GLN A 2 38.35 19.41 12.27
C GLN A 2 37.97 18.87 10.88
N LEU A 3 38.63 17.84 10.34
CA LEU A 3 38.28 17.31 9.02
C LEU A 3 37.13 16.29 9.06
N LEU A 4 37.10 15.39 10.05
CA LEU A 4 36.08 14.35 10.17
C LEU A 4 34.68 14.95 10.39
N GLN A 5 34.59 16.05 11.15
CA GLN A 5 33.34 16.74 11.45
C GLN A 5 32.79 17.48 10.22
N LEU A 6 33.67 18.08 9.40
CA LEU A 6 33.29 18.70 8.12
C LEU A 6 32.81 17.68 7.10
N VAL A 7 33.45 16.51 7.01
CA VAL A 7 33.00 15.42 6.14
C VAL A 7 31.64 14.88 6.59
N PHE A 8 31.44 14.72 7.90
CA PHE A 8 30.14 14.27 8.45
C PHE A 8 29.03 15.29 8.18
N CYS A 9 29.29 16.59 8.34
CA CYS A 9 28.34 17.65 8.01
C CYS A 9 28.04 17.72 6.51
N ALA A 10 29.06 17.59 5.64
CA ALA A 10 28.85 17.59 4.20
C ALA A 10 28.05 16.36 3.73
N LEU A 11 28.29 15.18 4.33
CA LEU A 11 27.48 13.98 4.08
C LEU A 11 26.04 14.14 4.59
N LEU A 12 25.84 14.76 5.76
CA LEU A 12 24.49 15.06 6.26
C LEU A 12 23.75 16.03 5.33
N VAL A 13 24.41 17.08 4.83
CA VAL A 13 23.81 18.04 3.88
C VAL A 13 23.48 17.36 2.54
N LEU A 14 24.35 16.47 2.04
CA LEU A 14 24.08 15.71 0.82
C LEU A 14 22.92 14.71 1.00
N LEU A 15 22.82 14.04 2.15
CA LEU A 15 21.71 13.14 2.48
C LEU A 15 20.37 13.89 2.66
N VAL A 16 20.39 15.08 3.26
CA VAL A 16 19.20 15.96 3.37
C VAL A 16 18.80 16.51 2.00
N SER A 17 19.75 16.88 1.13
CA SER A 17 19.45 17.38 -0.22
C SER A 17 18.91 16.31 -1.17
N ALA A 18 19.15 15.02 -0.88
CA ALA A 18 18.51 13.92 -1.60
C ALA A 18 17.04 13.71 -1.18
N GLN A 19 16.68 14.03 0.07
CA GLN A 19 15.28 14.03 0.55
C GLN A 19 14.46 15.18 -0.07
N GLU A 20 15.09 16.30 -0.41
CA GLU A 20 14.40 17.44 -1.02
C GLU A 20 13.96 17.21 -2.47
N ARG A 21 14.42 16.13 -3.12
CA ARG A 21 14.02 15.87 -4.50
C ARG A 21 12.58 15.40 -4.58
N TYR A 22 12.09 14.54 -3.69
CA TYR A 22 10.69 14.08 -3.65
C TYR A 22 10.49 13.40 -2.28
N PRO A 23 9.57 13.83 -1.40
CA PRO A 23 8.15 14.08 -1.64
C PRO A 23 7.70 15.50 -1.24
N GLY A 24 6.47 15.92 -1.61
CA GLY A 24 5.83 17.10 -1.01
C GLY A 24 5.71 16.98 0.52
N PRO A 25 5.26 18.03 1.23
CA PRO A 25 5.11 17.99 2.68
C PRO A 25 4.22 16.81 3.07
N GLN A 26 4.51 16.14 4.18
CA GLN A 26 3.71 14.97 4.62
C GLN A 26 2.36 15.36 5.21
N ARG A 27 1.95 16.61 5.00
CA ARG A 27 0.75 17.22 5.51
C ARG A 27 0.16 18.07 4.40
N THR A 28 -1.14 18.17 4.44
CA THR A 28 -1.93 19.10 3.67
C THR A 28 -1.92 20.46 4.37
N GLU A 29 -2.34 21.49 3.64
CA GLU A 29 -2.53 22.84 4.15
C GLU A 29 -3.83 23.43 3.61
N MET A 30 -4.28 24.54 4.20
CA MET A 30 -5.46 25.25 3.73
C MET A 30 -5.06 26.42 2.82
N GLU A 31 -5.58 26.46 1.60
CA GLU A 31 -5.41 27.53 0.63
C GLU A 31 -6.81 27.94 0.13
N ASP A 32 -7.18 29.21 0.35
CA ASP A 32 -8.50 29.75 -0.04
C ASP A 32 -9.71 28.91 0.43
N GLY A 33 -9.63 28.42 1.67
CA GLY A 33 -10.69 27.60 2.28
C GLY A 33 -10.74 26.15 1.78
N LYS A 34 -9.81 25.74 0.92
CA LYS A 34 -9.66 24.38 0.40
C LYS A 34 -8.44 23.70 0.98
N GLU A 35 -8.55 22.40 1.25
CA GLU A 35 -7.41 21.59 1.63
C GLU A 35 -6.60 21.24 0.38
N VAL A 36 -5.30 21.51 0.41
CA VAL A 36 -4.40 21.30 -0.71
C VAL A 36 -3.13 20.59 -0.26
N TRP A 37 -2.48 19.91 -1.20
CA TRP A 37 -1.14 19.36 -1.05
C TRP A 37 -0.17 19.99 -2.04
N LYS A 38 0.90 20.60 -1.54
CA LYS A 38 1.89 21.31 -2.36
C LYS A 38 3.08 20.43 -2.72
N THR A 39 3.19 20.00 -3.97
CA THR A 39 4.36 19.23 -4.44
C THR A 39 5.28 20.09 -5.31
N LYS A 40 6.59 19.85 -5.28
CA LYS A 40 7.53 20.44 -6.25
C LYS A 40 7.23 19.92 -7.66
N ILE A 41 7.32 20.78 -8.67
CA ILE A 41 7.22 20.40 -10.09
C ILE A 41 8.55 19.79 -10.54
N GLN A 42 8.50 18.65 -11.23
CA GLN A 42 9.69 17.96 -11.70
C GLN A 42 10.52 18.83 -12.66
N GLY A 43 11.83 18.91 -12.42
CA GLY A 43 12.78 19.60 -13.30
C GLY A 43 13.02 21.08 -12.99
N PHE A 44 12.42 21.62 -11.93
CA PHE A 44 12.60 23.00 -11.49
C PHE A 44 13.43 23.05 -10.19
N SER A 45 14.41 23.96 -10.13
CA SER A 45 15.10 24.31 -8.89
C SER A 45 14.19 25.08 -7.93
N ASP A 46 14.49 25.08 -6.63
CA ASP A 46 13.68 25.74 -5.58
C ASP A 46 13.44 27.24 -5.83
N THR A 47 14.30 27.85 -6.63
CA THR A 47 14.07 29.15 -7.25
C THR A 47 14.07 28.99 -8.75
N LEU A 48 12.89 29.11 -9.38
CA LEU A 48 12.81 29.41 -10.80
C LEU A 48 12.72 30.92 -10.95
N THR A 49 13.72 31.55 -11.55
CA THR A 49 13.64 32.95 -11.93
C THR A 49 13.26 33.03 -13.40
N TYR A 50 12.00 33.35 -13.70
CA TYR A 50 11.55 33.61 -15.06
C TYR A 50 11.38 35.11 -15.26
N ARG A 51 12.19 35.71 -16.16
CA ARG A 51 12.20 37.16 -16.43
C ARG A 51 12.37 38.03 -15.18
N GLY A 52 13.26 37.65 -14.28
CA GLY A 52 13.51 38.40 -13.03
C GLY A 52 12.42 38.25 -11.97
N THR A 53 11.35 37.51 -12.23
CA THR A 53 10.31 37.19 -11.23
C THR A 53 10.56 35.80 -10.68
N SER A 54 10.61 35.67 -9.36
CA SER A 54 10.65 34.37 -8.69
C SER A 54 9.28 33.71 -8.85
N VAL A 55 9.24 32.59 -9.57
CA VAL A 55 8.04 31.77 -9.70
C VAL A 55 8.14 30.64 -8.68
N ASN A 56 7.08 30.44 -7.90
CA ASN A 56 7.01 29.36 -6.95
C ASN A 56 6.93 28.02 -7.72
N PRO A 57 7.92 27.11 -7.60
CA PRO A 57 7.95 25.86 -8.37
C PRO A 57 7.02 24.78 -7.79
N HIS A 58 6.09 25.15 -6.91
CA HIS A 58 5.13 24.24 -6.31
C HIS A 58 3.82 24.19 -7.10
N ARG A 59 3.28 22.98 -7.25
CA ARG A 59 1.91 22.72 -7.70
C ARG A 59 1.05 22.41 -6.48
N SER A 60 0.00 23.19 -6.26
CA SER A 60 -1.06 22.85 -5.30
C SER A 60 -2.01 21.83 -5.93
N LEU A 61 -2.23 20.71 -5.25
CA LEU A 61 -3.21 19.70 -5.61
C LEU A 61 -4.34 19.75 -4.58
N GLU A 62 -5.53 20.13 -4.99
CA GLU A 62 -6.72 20.07 -4.13
C GLU A 62 -6.95 18.63 -3.64
N VAL A 63 -7.25 18.50 -2.36
CA VAL A 63 -7.55 17.25 -1.67
C VAL A 63 -9.04 17.01 -1.73
N ASN A 64 -9.44 15.88 -2.33
CA ASN A 64 -10.85 15.51 -2.37
C ASN A 64 -11.25 14.73 -1.13
N ASP A 65 -12.20 15.27 -0.38
CA ASP A 65 -12.87 14.56 0.70
C ASP A 65 -14.29 14.16 0.29
N LEU A 66 -14.48 12.86 0.10
CA LEU A 66 -15.76 12.30 -0.36
C LEU A 66 -16.71 11.94 0.79
N GLN A 67 -16.37 12.32 2.04
CA GLN A 67 -17.21 12.00 3.20
C GLN A 67 -18.60 12.62 3.13
N SER A 68 -18.72 13.87 2.66
CA SER A 68 -20.01 14.57 2.52
C SER A 68 -20.96 13.86 1.54
N ARG A 69 -20.42 13.03 0.64
CA ARG A 69 -21.17 12.21 -0.32
C ARG A 69 -21.38 10.76 0.15
N GLY A 70 -20.94 10.44 1.37
CA GLY A 70 -20.87 9.07 1.90
C GLY A 70 -19.93 8.15 1.12
N ALA A 71 -19.11 8.69 0.22
CA ALA A 71 -18.35 7.92 -0.77
C ALA A 71 -16.85 7.85 -0.44
N ARG A 72 -16.43 8.27 0.77
CA ARG A 72 -15.03 8.12 1.20
C ARG A 72 -14.70 6.62 1.26
N PRO A 73 -13.70 6.14 0.49
CA PRO A 73 -13.30 4.75 0.57
C PRO A 73 -12.78 4.43 1.97
N LYS A 74 -13.09 3.24 2.48
CA LYS A 74 -12.53 2.74 3.75
C LYS A 74 -11.75 1.45 3.51
N MET A 75 -10.48 1.44 3.87
CA MET A 75 -9.63 0.25 3.78
C MET A 75 -9.55 -0.44 5.13
N VAL A 76 -9.88 -1.73 5.14
CA VAL A 76 -9.99 -2.52 6.35
C VAL A 76 -8.99 -3.67 6.33
N TYR A 77 -8.18 -3.79 7.37
CA TYR A 77 -7.23 -4.89 7.55
C TYR A 77 -7.67 -5.81 8.68
N ASN A 78 -7.68 -7.11 8.41
CA ASN A 78 -8.05 -8.11 9.40
C ASN A 78 -6.80 -8.64 10.13
N CYS A 79 -6.62 -8.21 11.37
CA CYS A 79 -5.46 -8.55 12.20
C CYS A 79 -5.38 -10.03 12.59
N ALA A 80 -6.46 -10.80 12.44
CA ALA A 80 -6.40 -12.25 12.59
C ALA A 80 -5.62 -12.90 11.43
N VAL A 81 -5.54 -12.22 10.27
CA VAL A 81 -4.95 -12.71 9.02
C VAL A 81 -3.65 -11.97 8.66
N VAL A 82 -3.57 -10.67 8.95
CA VAL A 82 -2.38 -9.82 8.69
C VAL A 82 -1.77 -9.25 9.98
N PRO A 83 -1.34 -10.09 10.93
CA PRO A 83 -0.88 -9.64 12.23
C PRO A 83 0.37 -8.75 12.19
N ALA A 84 1.31 -8.96 11.25
CA ALA A 84 2.50 -8.10 11.16
C ALA A 84 2.14 -6.68 10.70
N LEU A 85 1.30 -6.54 9.66
CA LEU A 85 0.79 -5.24 9.22
C LEU A 85 0.04 -4.52 10.33
N CYS A 86 -0.80 -5.24 11.09
CA CYS A 86 -1.54 -4.66 12.19
C CYS A 86 -0.64 -4.22 13.35
N ASN A 87 0.41 -4.96 13.67
CA ASN A 87 1.39 -4.54 14.67
C ASN A 87 2.08 -3.25 14.25
N ASN A 88 2.47 -3.13 12.98
CA ASN A 88 3.06 -1.92 12.42
C ASN A 88 2.09 -0.72 12.50
N ALA A 89 0.86 -0.92 12.05
CA ALA A 89 -0.20 0.08 12.07
C ALA A 89 -0.49 0.59 13.48
N ARG A 90 -0.70 -0.31 14.45
CA ARG A 90 -0.97 0.05 15.84
C ARG A 90 0.19 0.80 16.48
N ALA A 91 1.43 0.42 16.19
CA ALA A 91 2.59 1.14 16.68
C ALA A 91 2.58 2.60 16.19
N LYS A 92 2.25 2.84 14.91
CA LYS A 92 2.15 4.20 14.37
C LYS A 92 0.94 4.98 14.92
N LEU A 93 -0.19 4.30 15.15
CA LEU A 93 -1.44 4.89 15.63
C LEU A 93 -1.54 4.98 17.16
N ASN A 94 -0.44 4.74 17.90
CA ASN A 94 -0.42 4.72 19.37
C ASN A 94 -1.51 3.79 19.97
N GLY A 95 -1.69 2.61 19.38
CA GLY A 95 -2.71 1.63 19.77
C GLY A 95 -4.08 1.85 19.14
N GLY A 96 -4.28 2.93 18.39
CA GLY A 96 -5.52 3.17 17.64
C GLY A 96 -5.79 2.11 16.56
N SER A 97 -7.07 1.96 16.22
CA SER A 97 -7.54 1.04 15.17
C SER A 97 -8.10 1.74 13.94
N THR A 98 -8.32 3.05 14.00
CA THR A 98 -8.87 3.83 12.89
C THR A 98 -8.07 5.11 12.67
N ALA A 99 -8.05 5.58 11.42
CA ALA A 99 -7.55 6.90 11.06
C ALA A 99 -7.96 7.26 9.61
N THR A 100 -7.75 8.51 9.22
CA THR A 100 -7.99 8.98 7.84
C THR A 100 -6.65 9.46 7.26
N PHE A 101 -6.36 9.06 6.03
CA PHE A 101 -5.13 9.37 5.31
C PHE A 101 -5.40 9.99 3.96
N HIS A 102 -4.39 10.62 3.39
CA HIS A 102 -4.46 11.15 2.03
C HIS A 102 -3.82 10.17 1.06
N TYR A 103 -4.64 9.53 0.24
CA TYR A 103 -4.19 8.68 -0.84
C TYR A 103 -3.62 9.51 -2.00
N ASP A 104 -2.39 9.22 -2.41
CA ASP A 104 -1.74 9.78 -3.60
C ASP A 104 -1.89 8.77 -4.75
N SER A 105 -2.81 9.07 -5.67
CA SER A 105 -3.16 8.19 -6.77
C SER A 105 -2.18 8.22 -7.94
N ASP A 106 -1.12 9.02 -7.85
CA ASP A 106 -0.13 9.11 -8.91
C ASP A 106 0.71 7.82 -9.02
N ASP A 107 0.18 6.90 -9.82
CA ASP A 107 0.71 5.58 -10.13
C ASP A 107 1.47 5.58 -11.48
N ARG A 108 1.70 6.76 -12.08
CA ARG A 108 2.48 6.88 -13.34
C ARG A 108 3.98 6.80 -13.10
N LYS A 109 4.51 5.63 -12.74
CA LYS A 109 5.96 5.45 -12.45
C LYS A 109 6.50 6.53 -11.50
N SER A 110 5.62 7.09 -10.66
CA SER A 110 5.86 8.41 -10.10
C SER A 110 6.99 8.33 -9.09
N ASN A 111 7.93 9.26 -9.21
CA ASN A 111 9.04 9.36 -8.27
C ASN A 111 8.55 9.59 -6.83
N ARG A 112 7.29 10.01 -6.60
CA ARG A 112 6.80 10.35 -5.26
C ARG A 112 6.55 9.14 -4.37
N LYS A 113 5.77 8.15 -4.84
CA LYS A 113 5.53 6.91 -4.08
C LYS A 113 6.84 6.16 -3.87
N ASN A 114 7.65 6.04 -4.91
CA ASN A 114 8.95 5.37 -4.80
C ASN A 114 9.89 6.12 -3.86
N ALA A 115 9.96 7.46 -3.90
CA ALA A 115 10.79 8.20 -2.98
C ALA A 115 10.31 8.13 -1.52
N ARG A 116 8.99 8.13 -1.26
CA ARG A 116 8.45 7.84 0.07
C ARG A 116 8.84 6.43 0.54
N ARG A 117 8.69 5.42 -0.33
CA ARG A 117 9.14 4.05 -0.05
C ARG A 117 10.64 4.00 0.24
N ASP A 118 11.48 4.59 -0.61
CA ASP A 118 12.93 4.58 -0.46
C ASP A 118 13.38 5.32 0.82
N THR A 119 12.60 6.30 1.28
CA THR A 119 12.84 7.00 2.54
C THR A 119 12.54 6.12 3.76
N SER A 120 11.48 5.31 3.72
CA SER A 120 11.08 4.45 4.86
C SER A 120 11.84 3.12 4.83
N CYS A 121 11.87 2.52 3.66
CA CYS A 121 12.34 1.18 3.34
C CYS A 121 13.40 1.24 2.23
N PRO A 122 14.57 1.88 2.45
CA PRO A 122 15.63 1.87 1.47
C PRO A 122 16.08 0.44 1.14
N GLY A 123 16.71 0.24 -0.01
CA GLY A 123 17.13 -1.11 -0.45
C GLY A 123 18.05 -1.84 0.55
N ASN A 124 18.78 -1.11 1.38
CA ASN A 124 19.64 -1.62 2.46
C ASN A 124 18.99 -1.58 3.85
N TRP A 125 17.68 -1.29 3.97
CA TRP A 125 16.98 -1.22 5.25
C TRP A 125 17.19 -2.47 6.11
N LYS A 126 17.23 -3.65 5.48
CA LYS A 126 17.46 -4.93 6.17
C LYS A 126 18.85 -5.07 6.79
N ASP A 127 19.82 -4.29 6.34
CA ASP A 127 21.19 -4.35 6.84
C ASP A 127 21.31 -3.65 8.20
N SER A 128 20.45 -2.64 8.45
CA SER A 128 20.41 -1.88 9.70
C SER A 128 19.21 -2.23 10.59
N HIS A 129 18.13 -2.76 10.04
CA HIS A 129 16.94 -3.19 10.80
C HIS A 129 17.05 -4.65 11.23
N THR A 130 16.67 -4.94 12.48
CA THR A 130 16.69 -6.30 13.00
C THR A 130 15.37 -7.01 12.70
N CYS A 131 15.40 -7.94 11.74
CA CYS A 131 14.32 -8.89 11.48
C CYS A 131 14.65 -10.28 12.08
N PRO A 132 13.65 -11.03 12.56
CA PRO A 132 12.29 -10.57 12.88
C PRO A 132 12.26 -9.65 14.12
N GLU A 133 11.19 -8.87 14.28
CA GLU A 133 10.92 -8.15 15.52
C GLU A 133 10.67 -9.12 16.69
N SER A 134 10.89 -8.65 17.92
CA SER A 134 10.62 -9.46 19.13
C SER A 134 9.15 -9.90 19.27
N ASN A 135 8.21 -9.12 18.70
CA ASN A 135 6.78 -9.41 18.68
C ASN A 135 6.31 -9.98 17.33
N GLN A 136 7.23 -10.56 16.53
CA GLN A 136 6.88 -11.16 15.25
C GLN A 136 5.88 -12.32 15.43
N PRO A 137 4.81 -12.37 14.62
CA PRO A 137 3.91 -13.51 14.60
C PRO A 137 4.66 -14.80 14.26
N ARG A 138 4.34 -15.89 14.96
CA ARG A 138 4.92 -17.22 14.66
C ARG A 138 4.23 -17.91 13.49
N GLU A 139 3.02 -17.48 13.19
CA GLU A 139 2.20 -18.04 12.13
C GLU A 139 1.77 -16.93 11.20
N PHE A 140 1.82 -17.21 9.91
CA PHE A 140 1.37 -16.30 8.87
C PHE A 140 0.34 -16.97 7.99
N TRP A 141 -0.47 -16.15 7.35
CA TRP A 141 -1.42 -16.59 6.36
C TRP A 141 -0.86 -16.37 4.96
N PHE A 142 -1.06 -17.39 4.12
CA PHE A 142 -0.52 -17.44 2.78
C PHE A 142 -1.62 -17.80 1.78
N THR A 143 -1.49 -17.34 0.53
CA THR A 143 -2.18 -17.97 -0.60
C THR A 143 -1.20 -18.38 -1.68
N LYS A 144 -1.47 -19.53 -2.30
CA LYS A 144 -0.77 -19.95 -3.51
C LYS A 144 -1.25 -19.12 -4.71
N PRO A 145 -0.45 -18.96 -5.77
CA PRO A 145 -0.87 -18.21 -6.95
C PRO A 145 -2.07 -18.92 -7.60
N GLY A 146 -3.08 -18.14 -7.99
CA GLY A 146 -4.33 -18.68 -8.55
C GLY A 146 -5.23 -19.42 -7.53
N LYS A 147 -4.92 -19.38 -6.23
CA LYS A 147 -5.78 -19.89 -5.16
C LYS A 147 -6.35 -18.76 -4.33
N THR A 148 -7.56 -18.97 -3.82
CA THR A 148 -8.29 -18.04 -2.96
C THR A 148 -8.26 -18.41 -1.50
N THR A 149 -8.06 -19.69 -1.19
CA THR A 149 -8.02 -20.18 0.18
C THR A 149 -6.77 -19.68 0.89
N LEU A 150 -6.97 -19.04 2.05
CA LEU A 150 -5.91 -18.73 2.99
C LEU A 150 -5.47 -19.99 3.72
N GLU A 151 -4.17 -20.26 3.70
CA GLU A 151 -3.53 -21.33 4.46
C GLU A 151 -2.70 -20.67 5.57
N LYS A 152 -2.98 -21.02 6.82
CA LYS A 152 -2.15 -20.63 7.96
C LYS A 152 -0.99 -21.59 8.10
N LYS A 153 0.23 -21.08 8.26
CA LYS A 153 1.42 -21.90 8.52
C LYS A 153 2.26 -21.29 9.63
N ALA A 154 2.69 -22.14 10.56
CA ALA A 154 3.84 -21.83 11.40
C ALA A 154 5.08 -21.71 10.50
N VAL A 155 5.87 -20.67 10.71
CA VAL A 155 7.11 -20.46 9.96
C VAL A 155 8.30 -20.54 10.88
N GLU A 156 9.35 -21.17 10.38
CA GLU A 156 10.67 -21.11 10.98
C GLU A 156 11.58 -20.28 10.10
N MET A 157 12.58 -19.63 10.71
CA MET A 157 13.63 -18.97 9.93
C MET A 157 14.55 -20.03 9.32
N TRP A 158 14.96 -19.82 8.07
CA TRP A 158 15.78 -20.77 7.33
C TRP A 158 17.15 -20.96 8.00
N ARG A 159 17.49 -22.22 8.32
CA ARG A 159 18.75 -22.63 8.99
C ARG A 159 19.54 -23.63 8.13
N GLY A 160 19.43 -23.49 6.81
CA GLY A 160 19.97 -24.47 5.87
C GLY A 160 19.12 -25.74 5.76
N LYS A 161 19.46 -26.60 4.80
CA LYS A 161 18.68 -27.81 4.48
C LYS A 161 18.58 -28.79 5.65
N ARG A 162 19.59 -28.80 6.53
CA ARG A 162 19.66 -29.68 7.72
C ARG A 162 19.29 -28.96 9.03
N GLY A 163 18.90 -27.69 8.98
CA GLY A 163 18.57 -26.92 10.18
C GLY A 163 19.74 -26.56 11.09
N GLN A 164 20.99 -26.73 10.63
CA GLN A 164 22.21 -26.60 11.43
C GLN A 164 22.88 -25.23 11.30
N ASP A 165 22.53 -24.44 10.29
CA ASP A 165 23.12 -23.12 10.08
C ASP A 165 22.47 -22.08 11.03
N PRO A 166 23.15 -20.97 11.31
CA PRO A 166 22.51 -19.82 11.93
C PRO A 166 21.24 -19.40 11.16
N PRO A 167 20.18 -18.92 11.85
CA PRO A 167 18.96 -18.53 11.17
C PRO A 167 19.21 -17.36 10.23
N ASP A 168 18.80 -17.53 8.97
CA ASP A 168 18.64 -16.46 8.00
C ASP A 168 17.62 -15.45 8.54
N ARG A 169 17.92 -14.15 8.46
CA ARG A 169 17.08 -13.09 9.04
C ARG A 169 15.84 -12.76 8.22
N ALA A 170 15.73 -13.28 7.00
CA ALA A 170 14.66 -12.96 6.08
C ALA A 170 13.89 -14.18 5.59
N GLN A 171 14.56 -15.31 5.34
CA GLN A 171 13.93 -16.42 4.64
C GLN A 171 13.17 -17.35 5.58
N PHE A 172 11.94 -17.72 5.18
CA PHE A 172 11.17 -18.72 5.89
C PHE A 172 11.44 -20.13 5.39
N ALA A 173 11.26 -21.09 6.28
CA ALA A 173 11.41 -22.51 6.05
C ALA A 173 10.18 -23.28 6.55
N GLU A 174 9.97 -24.44 5.95
CA GLU A 174 9.08 -25.47 6.46
C GLU A 174 9.80 -26.82 6.53
N LEU A 175 9.45 -27.59 7.57
CA LEU A 175 9.96 -28.93 7.76
C LEU A 175 9.36 -29.86 6.71
N VAL A 176 10.21 -30.56 5.96
CA VAL A 176 9.80 -31.49 4.90
C VAL A 176 9.74 -32.91 5.41
N LYS A 177 10.77 -33.31 6.17
CA LYS A 177 10.97 -34.70 6.58
C LYS A 177 11.77 -34.76 7.87
N ILE A 178 11.46 -35.77 8.68
CA ILE A 178 12.32 -36.23 9.78
C ILE A 178 12.75 -37.67 9.43
N GLU A 179 14.05 -37.92 9.38
CA GLU A 179 14.64 -39.25 9.21
C GLU A 179 15.30 -39.69 10.50
N TYR A 180 15.03 -40.90 10.96
CA TYR A 180 15.67 -41.43 12.17
C TYR A 180 16.76 -42.42 11.80
N ASP A 181 17.99 -42.16 12.25
CA ASP A 181 19.11 -43.10 12.17
C ASP A 181 19.64 -43.36 13.58
N ASN A 182 19.64 -44.63 14.02
CA ASN A 182 20.00 -45.04 15.39
C ASN A 182 19.28 -44.25 16.50
N GLY A 183 18.02 -43.87 16.27
CA GLY A 183 17.22 -43.09 17.21
C GLY A 183 17.49 -41.58 17.19
N ILE A 184 18.42 -41.11 16.35
CA ILE A 184 18.70 -39.68 16.15
C ILE A 184 17.88 -39.18 14.97
N GLY A 185 16.96 -38.25 15.23
CA GLY A 185 16.16 -37.58 14.21
C GLY A 185 16.98 -36.52 13.46
N THR A 186 17.09 -36.64 12.15
CA THR A 186 17.63 -35.62 11.25
C THR A 186 16.49 -34.96 10.51
N GLU A 187 16.35 -33.65 10.70
CA GLU A 187 15.35 -32.85 10.02
C GLU A 187 15.85 -32.36 8.66
N THR A 188 14.97 -32.41 7.67
CA THR A 188 15.18 -31.79 6.37
C THR A 188 14.20 -30.65 6.18
N TRP A 189 14.74 -29.47 5.91
CA TRP A 189 14.00 -28.23 5.73
C TRP A 189 14.02 -27.80 4.26
N ARG A 190 12.97 -27.10 3.83
CA ARG A 190 12.95 -26.35 2.56
C ARG A 190 12.51 -24.91 2.77
N ARG A 191 12.91 -24.03 1.86
CA ARG A 191 12.40 -22.65 1.82
C ARG A 191 10.91 -22.64 1.46
N LEU A 192 10.16 -21.79 2.15
CA LEU A 192 8.70 -21.74 2.03
C LEU A 192 8.22 -20.91 0.83
N GLY A 193 9.09 -20.11 0.19
CA GLY A 193 8.70 -19.24 -0.93
C GLY A 193 8.24 -17.84 -0.52
N ALA A 194 8.44 -17.48 0.74
CA ALA A 194 8.21 -16.16 1.30
C ALA A 194 9.40 -15.74 2.16
N GLN A 195 9.56 -14.43 2.34
CA GLN A 195 10.60 -13.84 3.16
C GLN A 195 10.06 -12.60 3.89
N LEU A 196 10.68 -12.23 4.99
CA LEU A 196 10.46 -10.93 5.61
C LEU A 196 10.99 -9.82 4.68
N SER A 197 10.29 -8.71 4.65
CA SER A 197 10.71 -7.47 3.99
C SER A 197 10.25 -6.28 4.82
N CYS A 198 10.82 -5.11 4.53
CA CYS A 198 10.33 -3.85 5.07
C CYS A 198 8.89 -3.65 4.64
N ASP A 199 8.01 -3.41 5.61
CA ASP A 199 6.68 -2.85 5.44
C ASP A 199 6.66 -1.48 6.10
N GLU A 200 6.15 -0.50 5.37
CA GLU A 200 6.02 0.89 5.80
C GLU A 200 4.57 1.23 6.18
N TRP A 201 4.38 1.79 7.39
CA TRP A 201 3.10 2.34 7.84
C TRP A 201 3.33 3.77 8.37
N PRO A 202 2.79 4.84 7.74
CA PRO A 202 1.79 4.79 6.68
C PRO A 202 2.38 4.34 5.35
N ALA A 203 1.57 3.69 4.51
CA ALA A 203 2.05 3.15 3.24
C ALA A 203 2.54 4.27 2.32
N ALA A 204 3.53 3.97 1.47
CA ALA A 204 4.09 4.96 0.55
C ALA A 204 3.10 5.51 -0.50
N SER A 205 1.95 4.86 -0.69
CA SER A 205 0.84 5.35 -1.51
C SER A 205 0.01 6.45 -0.82
N TRP A 206 0.28 6.75 0.45
CA TRP A 206 -0.33 7.88 1.14
C TRP A 206 0.68 9.01 1.27
N ILE A 207 0.20 10.25 1.35
CA ILE A 207 1.04 11.44 1.52
C ILE A 207 1.83 11.37 2.82
N GLU A 208 1.21 10.82 3.86
CA GLU A 208 1.78 10.65 5.20
C GLU A 208 2.85 9.56 5.24
N GLY A 209 2.96 8.72 4.21
CA GLY A 209 4.03 7.74 4.09
C GLY A 209 5.39 8.40 3.88
N GLY A 210 6.47 7.61 3.97
CA GLY A 210 7.82 8.14 3.82
C GLY A 210 8.49 8.47 5.14
N ALA A 211 9.14 9.64 5.22
CA ALA A 211 9.86 10.07 6.41
C ALA A 211 8.99 9.93 7.69
N GLY A 212 9.48 9.28 8.73
CA GLY A 212 8.69 9.08 9.95
C GLY A 212 7.54 8.07 9.84
N ALA A 213 7.42 7.33 8.74
CA ALA A 213 6.67 6.07 8.73
C ALA A 213 7.34 5.09 9.71
N ASN A 214 6.51 4.32 10.41
CA ASN A 214 6.98 3.16 11.15
C ASN A 214 7.32 2.04 10.16
N THR A 215 8.39 1.30 10.44
CA THR A 215 8.79 0.16 9.61
C THR A 215 8.77 -1.12 10.41
N TYR A 216 8.40 -2.21 9.75
CA TYR A 216 8.19 -3.51 10.38
C TYR A 216 8.53 -4.64 9.40
N CYS A 217 9.02 -5.77 9.88
CA CYS A 217 9.27 -6.94 9.05
C CYS A 217 7.93 -7.66 8.80
N ALA A 218 7.34 -7.46 7.62
CA ALA A 218 6.16 -8.21 7.21
C ALA A 218 6.52 -9.21 6.10
N PRO A 219 5.84 -10.36 6.01
CA PRO A 219 6.10 -11.35 4.98
C PRO A 219 5.70 -10.82 3.60
N ILE A 220 6.56 -11.10 2.61
CA ILE A 220 6.35 -10.88 1.17
C ILE A 220 6.78 -12.13 0.38
N PHE A 221 6.23 -12.37 -0.82
CA PHE A 221 6.74 -13.45 -1.69
C PHE A 221 8.25 -13.29 -1.98
N ALA A 222 8.96 -14.40 -2.03
CA ALA A 222 10.37 -14.42 -2.42
C ALA A 222 10.51 -14.52 -3.95
N LYS A 223 11.20 -13.57 -4.58
CA LYS A 223 11.27 -13.43 -6.06
C LYS A 223 11.94 -14.60 -6.78
N CYS A 224 12.87 -15.29 -6.13
CA CYS A 224 13.71 -16.34 -6.75
C CYS A 224 13.32 -17.76 -6.32
N GLU A 225 12.17 -17.94 -5.66
CA GLU A 225 11.71 -19.24 -5.20
C GLU A 225 10.74 -19.87 -6.22
N THR A 226 10.76 -21.20 -6.30
CA THR A 226 9.88 -21.96 -7.22
C THR A 226 8.42 -21.89 -6.80
N VAL A 227 8.16 -21.82 -5.49
CA VAL A 227 6.84 -21.62 -4.93
C VAL A 227 6.69 -20.14 -4.57
N LYS A 228 5.72 -19.46 -5.18
CA LYS A 228 5.40 -18.06 -4.86
C LYS A 228 4.23 -18.04 -3.88
N LEU A 229 4.43 -17.59 -2.65
CA LEU A 229 3.31 -17.41 -1.72
C LEU A 229 2.96 -15.93 -1.59
N ARG A 230 1.69 -15.59 -1.81
CA ARG A 230 1.17 -14.27 -1.45
C ARG A 230 0.98 -14.22 0.06
N THR A 231 1.36 -13.10 0.63
CA THR A 231 1.46 -12.87 2.08
C THR A 231 0.94 -11.48 2.41
N GLU A 232 1.07 -11.04 3.67
CA GLU A 232 0.53 -9.77 4.15
C GLU A 232 0.89 -8.57 3.27
N GLN A 233 2.17 -8.36 2.92
CA GLN A 233 2.54 -7.23 2.04
C GLN A 233 1.92 -7.35 0.63
N ASN A 234 1.67 -8.57 0.15
CA ASN A 234 0.97 -8.77 -1.12
C ASN A 234 -0.54 -8.54 -1.01
N PHE A 235 -1.10 -8.69 0.19
CA PHE A 235 -2.48 -8.34 0.47
C PHE A 235 -2.66 -6.82 0.55
N GLN A 236 -1.77 -6.13 1.27
CA GLN A 236 -1.66 -4.66 1.25
C GLN A 236 -1.46 -4.14 -0.18
N ALA A 237 -0.46 -4.63 -0.91
CA ALA A 237 -0.22 -4.20 -2.29
C ALA A 237 -1.45 -4.45 -3.19
N GLY A 238 -2.15 -5.56 -2.98
CA GLY A 238 -3.38 -5.90 -3.69
C GLY A 238 -4.47 -4.86 -3.47
N ILE A 239 -4.76 -4.52 -2.21
CA ILE A 239 -5.87 -3.61 -1.88
C ILE A 239 -5.53 -2.14 -2.20
N HIS A 240 -4.28 -1.72 -1.98
CA HIS A 240 -3.80 -0.41 -2.42
C HIS A 240 -3.81 -0.29 -3.94
N GLY A 241 -3.46 -1.38 -4.62
CA GLY A 241 -3.59 -1.50 -6.07
C GLY A 241 -5.02 -1.17 -6.51
N GLN A 242 -6.06 -1.69 -5.86
CA GLN A 242 -7.45 -1.42 -6.24
C GLN A 242 -7.89 0.04 -6.04
N ILE A 243 -7.34 0.72 -5.03
CA ILE A 243 -7.61 2.14 -4.79
C ILE A 243 -6.92 2.99 -5.87
N GLY A 244 -5.68 2.63 -6.20
CA GLY A 244 -4.83 3.43 -7.07
C GLY A 244 -4.61 2.87 -8.45
N VAL A 245 -5.41 1.92 -8.96
CA VAL A 245 -5.17 1.36 -10.31
C VAL A 245 -5.19 2.53 -11.25
N SER A 246 -4.01 2.92 -11.70
CA SER A 246 -3.80 3.83 -12.80
C SER A 246 -3.27 3.05 -13.99
N GLY A 247 -4.08 2.19 -14.61
CA GLY A 247 -3.95 1.95 -16.06
C GLY A 247 -2.56 1.50 -16.48
N SER A 248 -1.87 0.75 -15.62
CA SER A 248 -0.66 0.05 -16.03
C SER A 248 -1.11 -1.06 -16.97
N THR A 249 -1.04 -0.78 -18.26
CA THR A 249 -0.82 -1.74 -19.34
C THR A 249 -0.68 -3.17 -18.83
N LEU A 250 -1.76 -3.94 -18.95
CA LEU A 250 -1.63 -5.34 -19.32
C LEU A 250 -0.56 -5.36 -20.43
N SER A 251 0.47 -6.19 -20.22
CA SER A 251 1.50 -6.45 -21.22
C SER A 251 0.86 -6.62 -22.60
N PRO A 252 1.40 -5.98 -23.66
CA PRO A 252 0.77 -5.94 -24.97
C PRO A 252 0.72 -7.35 -25.56
N MET A 253 -0.46 -7.96 -25.51
CA MET A 253 -0.83 -8.99 -26.47
C MET A 253 -2.31 -8.78 -26.79
N TYR A 254 -2.55 -8.00 -27.84
CA TYR A 254 -3.85 -7.75 -28.50
C TYR A 254 -4.91 -6.96 -27.71
N ILE A 255 -5.08 -5.68 -28.08
CA ILE A 255 -6.31 -5.13 -28.69
C ILE A 255 -6.19 -3.60 -28.68
N ASP A 256 -6.29 -3.02 -29.87
CA ASP A 256 -6.14 -1.61 -30.17
C ASP A 256 -7.53 -1.02 -30.46
N ILE A 257 -8.27 -0.63 -29.42
CA ILE A 257 -9.53 0.14 -29.52
C ILE A 257 -9.64 1.09 -28.31
N MET A 258 -9.61 2.40 -28.61
CA MET A 258 -10.19 3.55 -27.88
C MET A 258 -9.87 3.68 -26.37
N LEU A 259 -8.79 4.43 -26.10
CA LEU A 259 -8.20 4.72 -24.79
C LEU A 259 -8.98 5.77 -23.98
N ILE A 260 -9.94 5.32 -23.16
CA ILE A 260 -10.30 5.98 -21.90
C ILE A 260 -9.39 5.38 -20.81
N PRO A 261 -8.73 6.17 -19.95
CA PRO A 261 -7.75 5.65 -19.00
C PRO A 261 -8.47 4.74 -17.99
N PHE A 262 -8.17 3.44 -18.06
CA PHE A 262 -8.66 2.33 -17.20
C PHE A 262 -8.63 2.59 -15.68
N THR A 263 -7.92 3.65 -15.28
CA THR A 263 -7.80 4.17 -13.92
C THR A 263 -9.08 4.73 -13.38
N GLN A 264 -9.69 5.54 -14.25
CA GLN A 264 -10.90 6.26 -14.02
C GLN A 264 -12.01 5.23 -14.08
N GLN A 265 -11.99 4.27 -15.01
CA GLN A 265 -13.00 3.22 -15.10
C GLN A 265 -13.05 2.30 -13.86
N ASN A 266 -11.92 1.91 -13.27
CA ASN A 266 -11.97 1.07 -12.06
C ASN A 266 -12.49 1.89 -10.87
N TRP A 267 -11.90 3.05 -10.59
CA TRP A 267 -12.43 3.92 -9.53
C TRP A 267 -13.90 4.26 -9.79
N TYR A 268 -14.24 4.52 -11.06
CA TYR A 268 -15.60 4.74 -11.53
C TYR A 268 -16.46 3.51 -11.22
N ASN A 269 -16.23 2.33 -11.79
CA ASN A 269 -17.00 1.12 -11.49
C ASN A 269 -17.11 0.81 -9.99
N ASN A 270 -16.10 1.19 -9.21
CA ASN A 270 -16.03 0.89 -7.77
C ASN A 270 -16.77 1.89 -6.89
N PHE A 271 -16.81 3.17 -7.31
CA PHE A 271 -17.22 4.29 -6.49
C PHE A 271 -18.20 5.25 -7.19
N TYR A 272 -18.36 5.16 -8.52
CA TYR A 272 -19.13 6.04 -9.41
C TYR A 272 -20.51 5.54 -9.88
N PRO A 273 -20.88 4.24 -10.01
CA PRO A 273 -22.29 3.82 -10.18
C PRO A 273 -23.21 4.30 -9.04
N GLN A 274 -22.69 5.17 -8.18
CA GLN A 274 -23.27 5.79 -7.02
C GLN A 274 -23.65 7.27 -7.20
N TRP A 275 -23.76 7.71 -8.45
CA TRP A 275 -24.15 9.07 -8.83
C TRP A 275 -25.51 9.00 -9.53
N PRO A 276 -26.42 9.98 -9.29
CA PRO A 276 -27.78 9.92 -9.81
C PRO A 276 -27.80 9.72 -11.33
N GLU A 277 -28.56 8.71 -11.79
CA GLU A 277 -28.68 8.32 -13.21
C GLU A 277 -29.26 9.43 -14.11
N ASN A 278 -29.75 10.52 -13.52
CA ASN A 278 -30.44 11.59 -14.22
C ASN A 278 -29.53 12.70 -14.75
N THR A 279 -28.21 12.50 -14.69
CA THR A 279 -27.23 13.41 -15.30
C THR A 279 -26.87 12.90 -16.69
N THR A 280 -27.04 13.75 -17.70
CA THR A 280 -26.66 13.37 -19.07
C THR A 280 -25.15 13.09 -19.11
N TRP A 281 -24.70 12.19 -19.98
CA TRP A 281 -23.28 11.81 -20.09
C TRP A 281 -22.35 13.02 -20.28
N THR A 282 -22.87 14.12 -20.84
CA THR A 282 -22.20 15.42 -21.00
C THR A 282 -21.99 16.17 -19.69
N ASP A 283 -22.95 16.15 -18.75
CA ASP A 283 -22.81 16.81 -17.44
C ASP A 283 -21.81 16.04 -16.55
N ASN A 284 -21.80 14.72 -16.70
CA ASN A 284 -20.91 13.82 -15.99
C ASN A 284 -19.45 13.94 -16.46
N ALA A 285 -19.21 14.16 -17.75
CA ALA A 285 -17.86 14.38 -18.25
C ALA A 285 -17.21 15.60 -17.57
N GLU A 286 -17.94 16.72 -17.41
CA GLU A 286 -17.41 17.94 -16.81
C GLU A 286 -17.10 17.76 -15.31
N ILE A 287 -17.98 17.10 -14.55
CA ILE A 287 -17.75 16.79 -13.13
C ILE A 287 -16.55 15.85 -12.95
N ILE A 288 -16.43 14.82 -13.80
CA ILE A 288 -15.33 13.87 -13.72
C ILE A 288 -14.01 14.51 -14.14
N HIS A 289 -14.04 15.44 -15.09
CA HIS A 289 -12.87 16.26 -15.46
C HIS A 289 -12.47 17.27 -14.37
N ASN A 290 -13.43 17.72 -13.55
CA ASN A 290 -13.19 18.68 -12.48
C ASN A 290 -12.73 18.03 -11.16
N LEU A 291 -12.96 16.73 -10.96
CA LEU A 291 -12.43 16.01 -9.81
C LEU A 291 -10.94 15.74 -9.99
N ASN A 292 -10.11 16.43 -9.20
CA ASN A 292 -8.68 16.17 -9.15
C ASN A 292 -8.39 14.86 -8.39
N TRP A 293 -8.47 13.73 -9.08
CA TRP A 293 -8.24 12.40 -8.51
C TRP A 293 -6.84 12.18 -7.94
N ALA A 294 -5.91 13.12 -8.12
CA ALA A 294 -4.54 13.00 -7.68
C ALA A 294 -4.42 12.73 -6.17
N ILE A 295 -5.22 13.44 -5.36
CA ILE A 295 -5.21 13.31 -3.90
C ILE A 295 -6.64 13.22 -3.36
N PHE A 296 -6.92 12.20 -2.56
CA PHE A 296 -8.21 12.06 -1.87
C PHE A 296 -8.06 11.42 -0.49
N LYS A 297 -9.02 11.64 0.39
CA LYS A 297 -9.03 11.00 1.72
C LYS A 297 -9.53 9.57 1.66
N VAL A 298 -8.90 8.70 2.44
CA VAL A 298 -9.27 7.30 2.64
C VAL A 298 -9.36 7.04 4.15
N ASP A 299 -10.45 6.41 4.58
CA ASP A 299 -10.54 5.92 5.95
C ASP A 299 -9.80 4.58 6.05
N PHE A 300 -9.24 4.32 7.22
CA PHE A 300 -8.51 3.12 7.54
C PHE A 300 -9.08 2.51 8.82
N GLU A 301 -9.18 1.18 8.84
CA GLU A 301 -9.67 0.43 9.99
C GLU A 301 -8.92 -0.89 10.18
N LEU A 302 -8.59 -1.19 11.43
CA LEU A 302 -8.10 -2.48 11.88
C LEU A 302 -9.23 -3.23 12.57
N VAL A 303 -9.54 -4.42 12.07
CA VAL A 303 -10.48 -5.34 12.70
C VAL A 303 -9.77 -6.61 13.12
N ASN A 304 -10.36 -7.38 14.01
CA ASN A 304 -9.81 -8.66 14.45
C ASN A 304 -10.90 -9.73 14.37
N ASP A 305 -11.13 -10.23 13.16
CA ASP A 305 -12.18 -11.20 12.89
C ASP A 305 -11.58 -12.52 12.40
N GLY A 306 -11.50 -13.51 13.30
CA GLY A 306 -11.00 -14.84 12.97
C GLY A 306 -11.96 -15.68 12.10
N GLY A 307 -13.22 -15.26 11.96
CA GLY A 307 -14.21 -15.91 11.08
C GLY A 307 -14.20 -15.36 9.66
N HIS A 308 -13.65 -14.17 9.44
CA HIS A 308 -13.52 -13.60 8.10
C HIS A 308 -12.39 -14.24 7.30
N LYS A 309 -12.70 -14.64 6.06
CA LYS A 309 -11.78 -15.25 5.09
C LYS A 309 -10.88 -14.25 4.34
N TYR A 310 -10.88 -12.99 4.76
CA TYR A 310 -10.17 -11.90 4.09
C TYR A 310 -9.05 -11.36 4.96
N ALA A 311 -7.91 -11.14 4.32
CA ALA A 311 -6.76 -10.42 4.87
C ALA A 311 -7.02 -8.92 4.93
N ALA A 312 -7.59 -8.38 3.86
CA ALA A 312 -7.93 -6.97 3.74
C ALA A 312 -9.09 -6.79 2.77
N TRP A 313 -9.82 -5.69 2.91
CA TRP A 313 -10.84 -5.29 1.95
C TRP A 313 -11.00 -3.77 1.87
N LEU A 314 -11.73 -3.33 0.85
CA LEU A 314 -12.07 -1.96 0.56
C LEU A 314 -13.58 -1.84 0.65
N GLU A 315 -14.05 -0.92 1.46
CA GLU A 315 -15.45 -0.58 1.60
C GLU A 315 -15.77 0.76 0.93
N SER A 316 -16.99 0.84 0.44
CA SER A 316 -17.63 2.09 0.03
C SER A 316 -19.09 2.02 0.49
N LYS A 317 -19.55 3.06 1.18
CA LYS A 317 -20.90 3.11 1.80
C LYS A 317 -21.20 1.89 2.68
N GLY A 318 -20.22 1.46 3.48
CA GLY A 318 -20.34 0.30 4.38
C GLY A 318 -20.40 -1.07 3.70
N ARG A 319 -20.16 -1.15 2.39
CA ARG A 319 -20.18 -2.41 1.63
C ARG A 319 -18.80 -2.77 1.12
N LYS A 320 -18.42 -4.05 1.23
CA LYS A 320 -17.15 -4.57 0.71
C LYS A 320 -17.20 -4.61 -0.82
N ARG A 321 -16.24 -3.95 -1.47
CA ARG A 321 -16.09 -3.86 -2.93
C ARG A 321 -14.98 -4.75 -3.43
N TYR A 322 -13.87 -4.77 -2.71
CA TYR A 322 -12.68 -5.54 -3.04
C TYR A 322 -12.18 -6.24 -1.81
N CYS A 323 -11.85 -7.51 -1.95
CA CYS A 323 -11.33 -8.31 -0.85
C CYS A 323 -10.07 -9.03 -1.30
N VAL A 324 -9.17 -9.28 -0.37
CA VAL A 324 -7.93 -10.00 -0.64
C VAL A 324 -7.76 -11.10 0.39
N PRO A 325 -7.55 -12.36 -0.04
CA PRO A 325 -7.64 -12.85 -1.43
C PRO A 325 -9.09 -12.85 -1.96
N ALA A 326 -9.33 -12.34 -3.17
CA ALA A 326 -10.61 -12.43 -3.87
C ALA A 326 -10.60 -13.60 -4.85
N VAL A 327 -11.65 -14.45 -4.87
CA VAL A 327 -12.47 -14.79 -6.06
C VAL A 327 -13.76 -15.46 -5.58
N GLY A 328 -14.92 -15.00 -6.08
CA GLY A 328 -16.17 -15.77 -6.13
C GLY A 328 -17.01 -15.78 -4.86
N ASP A 329 -16.85 -14.79 -3.98
CA ASP A 329 -17.72 -14.64 -2.81
C ASP A 329 -18.75 -13.54 -3.01
N ASP A 330 -19.98 -13.81 -2.57
CA ASP A 330 -21.08 -12.86 -2.65
C ASP A 330 -20.87 -11.64 -1.73
N ASP A 331 -20.01 -11.73 -0.71
CA ASP A 331 -19.71 -10.60 0.18
C ASP A 331 -18.94 -9.48 -0.52
N CYS A 332 -18.16 -9.79 -1.56
CA CYS A 332 -17.23 -8.84 -2.17
C CYS A 332 -17.51 -8.71 -3.67
N LYS A 333 -18.44 -7.83 -3.99
CA LYS A 333 -18.84 -7.55 -5.38
C LYS A 333 -18.29 -6.21 -5.85
N VAL A 334 -17.68 -6.26 -7.03
CA VAL A 334 -17.18 -5.08 -7.75
C VAL A 334 -18.37 -4.18 -8.12
N GLU A 335 -19.41 -4.79 -8.67
CA GLU A 335 -20.68 -4.17 -9.04
C GLU A 335 -21.79 -4.76 -8.17
N TRP A 336 -22.72 -3.91 -7.74
CA TRP A 336 -23.95 -4.36 -7.09
C TRP A 336 -25.07 -4.04 -8.07
N ASP A 337 -25.83 -5.06 -8.46
CA ASP A 337 -26.83 -4.99 -9.54
C ASP A 337 -27.99 -4.02 -9.24
N GLU A 338 -28.13 -3.59 -8.00
CA GLU A 338 -29.16 -2.65 -7.56
C GLU A 338 -28.52 -1.57 -6.70
N ASP A 339 -28.91 -0.30 -6.90
CA ASP A 339 -28.83 0.74 -5.88
C ASP A 339 -29.92 0.43 -4.85
N PRO A 340 -29.64 -0.30 -3.75
CA PRO A 340 -30.70 -1.07 -3.11
C PRO A 340 -31.74 -0.25 -2.36
N ASP A 341 -31.65 1.08 -2.38
CA ASP A 341 -32.53 1.94 -1.60
C ASP A 341 -32.88 3.27 -2.31
N GLY A 342 -32.66 3.41 -3.62
CA GLY A 342 -32.74 4.72 -4.30
C GLY A 342 -31.84 5.75 -3.61
N PHE A 343 -30.69 5.29 -3.10
CA PHE A 343 -29.79 6.06 -2.27
C PHE A 343 -29.16 7.21 -3.07
N PHE A 344 -29.07 7.06 -4.40
CA PHE A 344 -28.59 8.13 -5.29
C PHE A 344 -29.66 9.18 -5.61
N ASP A 345 -30.94 8.88 -5.40
CA ASP A 345 -32.03 9.85 -5.52
C ASP A 345 -32.17 10.75 -4.28
N GLN A 346 -31.43 10.46 -3.20
CA GLN A 346 -31.47 11.18 -1.92
C GLN A 346 -30.27 12.10 -1.69
N LEU A 347 -29.34 12.20 -2.65
CA LEU A 347 -28.25 13.18 -2.58
C LEU A 347 -28.76 14.55 -3.05
N PRO A 348 -28.48 15.64 -2.30
CA PRO A 348 -29.00 16.98 -2.60
C PRO A 348 -28.43 17.60 -3.87
#